data_AF-A0A926TBH1-F1
#
_entry.id   AF-A0A926TBH1-F1
#
_cell.length_a   1.000
_cell.length_b   1.000
_cell.length_c   1.000
_cell.angle_alpha   90.00
_cell.angle_beta   90.00
_cell.angle_gamma   90.00
#
_symmetry.space_group_name_H-M   'P 1'
#
loop_
_entity.id
_entity.type
_entity.pdbx_description
1 polymer ?
#
loop_
_entity_poly.entity_id
_entity_poly.type
_entity_poly.pdbx_seq_one_letter_code
_entity_poly.pdbx_strand_id
1 'polypeptide(L)'
;MNINLVKEAIRTEQHKNGEIWIKLSEVAKICCTKYQLAITKEWFTNNPDFRVYRTANPLEIYIALVETLPSFYSTKNGEFEPEESTLSEESVCKSESEESTFSEESVCKSESIEPVIISNSAIQISSIQSCEDLERYLYSLLKELGADSPLYFVEISVLTKHFYKKYGKPIKPVLNGLIPQLKLVEFMQCYDSFLMIKVKDRWTVTLQKLDDC
;
A
#
# COMPACT_ATOMS: atom_id res chain seq x y z
N MET A 1 17.55 -24.07 -12.68
CA MET A 1 16.12 -24.42 -12.58
C MET A 1 15.37 -23.76 -13.73
N ASN A 2 14.50 -24.47 -14.44
CA ASN A 2 13.82 -23.91 -15.61
C ASN A 2 12.62 -23.05 -15.18
N ILE A 3 12.81 -21.73 -15.17
CA ILE A 3 11.83 -20.74 -14.73
C ILE A 3 10.52 -20.80 -15.53
N ASN A 4 10.59 -21.12 -16.83
CA ASN A 4 9.42 -21.15 -17.70
C ASN A 4 8.45 -22.28 -17.33
N LEU A 5 8.97 -23.44 -16.90
CA LEU A 5 8.14 -24.55 -16.43
C LEU A 5 7.40 -24.20 -15.13
N VAL A 6 8.06 -23.45 -14.23
CA VAL A 6 7.44 -22.97 -12.99
C VAL A 6 6.36 -21.93 -13.29
N LYS A 7 6.63 -20.99 -14.22
CA LYS A 7 5.62 -20.03 -14.69
C LYS A 7 4.42 -20.74 -15.31
N GLU A 8 4.63 -21.74 -16.16
CA GLU A 8 3.56 -22.54 -16.76
C GLU A 8 2.71 -23.24 -15.69
N ALA A 9 3.34 -23.84 -14.67
CA ALA A 9 2.64 -24.48 -13.55
C ALA A 9 1.72 -23.50 -12.81
N ILE A 10 2.24 -22.30 -12.52
CA ILE A 10 1.48 -21.26 -11.81
C ILE A 10 0.31 -20.77 -12.66
N ARG A 11 0.53 -20.42 -13.95
CA ARG A 11 -0.56 -19.98 -14.85
C ARG A 11 -1.65 -21.03 -14.97
N THR A 12 -1.26 -22.30 -15.04
CA THR A 12 -2.23 -23.40 -15.14
C THR A 12 -3.13 -23.46 -13.92
N GLU A 13 -2.58 -23.35 -12.70
CA GLU A 13 -3.41 -23.34 -11.50
C GLU A 13 -4.20 -22.05 -11.28
N GLN A 14 -3.63 -20.90 -11.64
CA GLN A 14 -4.37 -19.62 -11.64
C GLN A 14 -5.60 -19.70 -12.54
N HIS A 15 -5.46 -20.23 -13.75
CA HIS A 15 -6.57 -20.41 -14.67
C HIS A 15 -7.59 -21.45 -14.16
N LYS A 16 -7.12 -22.52 -13.52
CA LYS A 16 -7.99 -23.59 -13.00
C LYS A 16 -8.85 -23.13 -11.82
N ASN A 17 -8.28 -22.32 -10.92
CA ASN A 17 -8.93 -21.91 -9.69
C ASN A 17 -9.56 -20.51 -9.76
N GLY A 18 -9.20 -19.70 -10.77
CA GLY A 18 -9.62 -18.30 -10.87
C GLY A 18 -8.94 -17.38 -9.85
N GLU A 19 -7.92 -17.86 -9.17
CA GLU A 19 -7.21 -17.18 -8.09
C GLU A 19 -5.84 -16.71 -8.60
N ILE A 20 -5.45 -15.47 -8.28
CA ILE A 20 -4.13 -14.94 -8.65
C ILE A 20 -3.05 -15.50 -7.74
N TRP A 21 -3.36 -15.71 -6.46
CA TRP A 21 -2.44 -16.20 -5.44
C TRP A 21 -2.59 -17.71 -5.26
N ILE A 22 -1.54 -18.46 -5.57
CA ILE A 22 -1.54 -19.93 -5.48
C ILE A 22 -0.69 -20.39 -4.32
N LYS A 23 -1.14 -21.41 -3.57
CA LYS A 23 -0.34 -21.98 -2.47
C LYS A 23 0.97 -22.56 -3.01
N LEU A 24 2.09 -22.21 -2.38
CA LEU A 24 3.42 -22.71 -2.72
C LEU A 24 3.47 -24.25 -2.69
N SER A 25 2.78 -24.88 -1.75
CA SER A 25 2.69 -26.34 -1.64
C SER A 25 2.07 -26.99 -2.88
N GLU A 26 1.09 -26.34 -3.50
CA GLU A 26 0.41 -26.86 -4.70
C GLU A 26 1.33 -26.76 -5.92
N VAL A 27 1.97 -25.61 -6.10
CA VAL A 27 2.96 -25.41 -7.17
C VAL A 27 4.15 -26.36 -6.99
N ALA A 28 4.63 -26.55 -5.77
CA ALA A 28 5.70 -27.48 -5.46
C ALA A 28 5.32 -28.93 -5.80
N LYS A 29 4.08 -29.33 -5.50
CA LYS A 29 3.55 -30.64 -5.88
C LYS A 29 3.57 -30.82 -7.40
N ILE A 30 3.03 -29.85 -8.15
CA ILE A 30 2.99 -29.91 -9.63
C ILE A 30 4.40 -29.97 -10.21
N CYS A 31 5.30 -29.10 -9.73
CA CYS A 31 6.70 -29.08 -10.19
C CYS A 31 7.42 -30.40 -9.92
N CYS A 32 7.20 -30.99 -8.75
CA CYS A 32 7.78 -32.27 -8.39
C CYS A 32 7.20 -33.41 -9.25
N THR A 33 5.88 -33.47 -9.40
CA THR A 33 5.21 -34.60 -10.08
C THR A 33 5.32 -34.54 -11.61
N LYS A 34 5.18 -33.34 -12.21
CA LYS A 34 5.11 -33.17 -13.67
C LYS A 34 6.48 -32.91 -14.27
N TYR A 35 7.35 -32.19 -13.57
CA TYR A 35 8.62 -31.73 -14.11
C TYR A 35 9.85 -32.27 -13.37
N GLN A 36 9.66 -33.06 -12.30
CA GLN A 36 10.74 -33.59 -11.45
C GLN A 36 11.64 -32.47 -10.88
N LEU A 37 11.03 -31.31 -10.60
CA LEU A 37 11.71 -30.13 -10.07
C LEU A 37 11.38 -29.94 -8.59
N ALA A 38 12.43 -29.79 -7.78
CA ALA A 38 12.30 -29.36 -6.38
C ALA A 38 12.40 -27.84 -6.32
N ILE A 39 11.35 -27.19 -5.82
CA ILE A 39 11.30 -25.73 -5.62
C ILE A 39 11.24 -25.42 -4.13
N THR A 40 11.95 -24.37 -3.71
CA THR A 40 11.94 -23.89 -2.31
C THR A 40 11.41 -22.46 -2.25
N LYS A 41 11.02 -22.02 -1.05
CA LYS A 41 10.55 -20.67 -0.78
C LYS A 41 11.60 -19.61 -1.12
N GLU A 42 12.86 -19.88 -0.79
CA GLU A 42 13.99 -18.98 -0.99
C GLU A 42 14.18 -18.71 -2.48
N TRP A 43 13.96 -19.72 -3.32
CA TRP A 43 14.02 -19.54 -4.76
C TRP A 43 12.99 -18.49 -5.22
N PHE A 44 11.73 -18.58 -4.81
CA PHE A 44 10.73 -17.57 -5.19
C PHE A 44 11.07 -16.17 -4.67
N THR A 45 11.64 -16.07 -3.47
CA THR A 45 12.01 -14.77 -2.88
C THR A 45 13.14 -14.10 -3.66
N ASN A 46 14.06 -14.88 -4.23
CA ASN A 46 15.21 -14.37 -4.98
C ASN A 46 14.93 -14.16 -6.47
N ASN A 47 13.73 -14.45 -6.96
CA ASN A 47 13.39 -14.32 -8.38
C ASN A 47 12.37 -13.18 -8.58
N PRO A 48 12.71 -12.13 -9.35
CA PRO A 48 11.89 -10.93 -9.49
C PRO A 48 10.56 -11.17 -10.23
N ASP A 49 10.47 -12.28 -10.98
CA ASP A 49 9.28 -12.68 -11.74
C ASP A 49 8.10 -13.13 -10.85
N PHE A 50 8.35 -13.31 -9.56
CA PHE A 50 7.36 -13.81 -8.61
C PHE A 50 7.16 -12.83 -7.45
N ARG A 51 6.01 -12.95 -6.80
CA ARG A 51 5.75 -12.36 -5.48
C ARG A 51 5.40 -13.46 -4.51
N VAL A 52 5.85 -13.31 -3.27
CA VAL A 52 5.63 -14.27 -2.20
C VAL A 52 4.77 -13.60 -1.13
N TYR A 53 3.55 -14.09 -0.95
CA TYR A 53 2.67 -13.69 0.12
C TYR A 53 2.81 -14.65 1.30
N ARG A 54 3.14 -14.11 2.47
CA ARG A 54 3.32 -14.85 3.72
C ARG A 54 2.14 -14.59 4.63
N THR A 55 1.61 -15.65 5.24
CA THR A 55 0.57 -15.52 6.27
C THR A 55 1.16 -15.70 7.67
N ALA A 56 0.33 -15.53 8.69
CA ALA A 56 0.70 -15.85 10.08
C ALA A 56 1.06 -17.33 10.27
N ASN A 57 0.55 -18.22 9.40
CA ASN A 57 0.96 -19.62 9.38
C ASN A 57 2.17 -19.78 8.44
N PRO A 58 3.37 -20.15 8.95
CA PRO A 58 4.57 -20.27 8.12
C PRO A 58 4.47 -21.36 7.03
N LEU A 59 3.49 -22.26 7.14
CA LEU A 59 3.21 -23.29 6.14
C LEU A 59 2.26 -22.81 5.04
N GLU A 60 1.53 -21.71 5.25
CA GLU A 60 0.65 -21.12 4.25
C GLU A 60 1.34 -19.94 3.57
N ILE A 61 2.12 -20.30 2.55
CA ILE A 61 2.81 -19.36 1.66
C ILE A 61 2.09 -19.39 0.33
N TYR A 62 1.82 -18.22 -0.24
CA TYR A 62 1.22 -18.07 -1.55
C TYR A 62 2.19 -17.38 -2.49
N ILE A 63 2.07 -17.67 -3.78
CA ILE A 63 2.91 -17.11 -4.82
C ILE A 63 2.04 -16.66 -6.00
N ALA A 64 2.47 -15.58 -6.64
CA ALA A 64 1.86 -15.06 -7.85
C ALA A 64 2.94 -14.63 -8.84
N LEU A 65 2.61 -14.64 -10.13
CA LEU A 65 3.46 -14.08 -11.18
C LEU A 65 3.28 -12.58 -11.24
N VAL A 66 4.39 -11.83 -11.32
CA VAL A 66 4.34 -10.36 -11.40
C VAL A 66 3.52 -9.88 -12.60
N GLU A 67 3.65 -10.53 -13.75
CA GLU A 67 2.86 -10.22 -14.96
C GLU A 67 1.35 -10.44 -14.81
N THR A 68 0.93 -11.32 -13.90
CA THR A 68 -0.49 -11.60 -13.62
C THR A 68 -1.04 -10.72 -12.51
N LEU A 69 -0.15 -10.06 -11.78
CA LEU A 69 -0.56 -9.14 -10.75
C LEU A 69 -0.99 -7.82 -11.41
N PRO A 70 -2.06 -7.20 -10.88
CA PRO A 70 -2.38 -5.82 -11.22
C PRO A 70 -1.14 -4.92 -11.09
N SER A 71 -1.09 -3.86 -11.89
CA SER A 71 0.06 -2.94 -12.01
C SER A 71 0.58 -2.39 -10.68
N PHE A 72 -0.25 -2.36 -9.63
CA PHE A 72 0.11 -1.89 -8.29
C PHE A 72 1.00 -2.84 -7.47
N TYR A 73 1.24 -4.08 -7.90
CA TYR A 73 2.24 -4.99 -7.27
C TYR A 73 3.62 -4.92 -7.95
N SER A 74 3.74 -4.11 -8.99
CA SER A 74 4.95 -3.97 -9.79
C SER A 74 5.88 -2.91 -9.19
N THR A 75 6.34 -3.11 -7.94
CA THR A 75 7.58 -2.46 -7.49
C THR A 75 8.71 -3.01 -8.34
N LYS A 76 9.05 -2.28 -9.41
CA LYS A 76 10.35 -2.41 -10.07
C LYS A 76 11.37 -1.82 -9.10
N ASN A 77 12.14 -2.67 -8.45
CA ASN A 77 13.43 -2.27 -7.93
C ASN A 77 14.32 -1.95 -9.12
N GLY A 78 14.77 -0.69 -9.23
CA GLY A 78 15.89 -0.30 -10.09
C GLY A 78 15.53 0.37 -11.41
N GLU A 79 16.14 1.55 -11.58
CA GLU A 79 16.30 2.37 -12.80
C GLU A 79 15.07 3.17 -13.29
N PHE A 80 15.03 4.41 -12.81
CA PHE A 80 14.46 5.55 -13.51
C PHE A 80 15.26 5.80 -14.81
N GLU A 81 14.64 5.57 -15.95
CA GLU A 81 14.92 6.33 -17.17
C GLU A 81 13.99 7.56 -17.15
N PRO A 82 14.50 8.79 -17.36
CA PRO A 82 13.65 9.98 -17.43
C PRO A 82 13.09 10.09 -18.85
N GLU A 83 11.79 9.83 -19.03
CA GLU A 83 11.13 10.27 -20.26
C GLU A 83 10.89 11.79 -20.19
N GLU A 84 11.52 12.49 -21.14
CA GLU A 84 11.37 13.91 -21.40
C GLU A 84 9.90 14.29 -21.63
N SER A 85 9.41 15.19 -20.78
CA SER A 85 8.20 15.95 -21.03
C SER A 85 8.44 16.95 -22.16
N THR A 86 7.77 16.77 -23.29
CA THR A 86 7.57 17.83 -24.28
C THR A 86 6.30 18.62 -23.94
N LEU A 87 6.49 19.93 -23.78
CA LEU A 87 5.48 20.94 -23.50
C LEU A 87 4.75 21.37 -24.79
N SER A 88 3.42 21.48 -24.67
CA SER A 88 2.48 22.49 -25.24
C SER A 88 2.48 22.71 -26.77
N GLU A 89 1.43 23.14 -27.46
CA GLU A 89 0.26 24.02 -27.24
C GLU A 89 -0.89 23.44 -28.11
N GLU A 90 -2.17 23.81 -28.12
CA GLU A 90 -2.86 25.09 -28.04
C GLU A 90 -4.38 24.75 -28.15
N SER A 91 -5.29 25.46 -27.48
CA SER A 91 -6.64 25.73 -28.03
C SER A 91 -7.48 26.57 -27.06
N VAL A 92 -7.59 27.83 -27.46
CA VAL A 92 -8.51 28.89 -27.05
C VAL A 92 -9.99 28.47 -27.03
N CYS A 93 -10.77 28.97 -26.06
CA CYS A 93 -12.00 29.74 -26.35
C CYS A 93 -12.57 30.50 -25.13
N LYS A 94 -12.99 31.73 -25.45
CA LYS A 94 -13.57 32.79 -24.61
C LYS A 94 -15.00 32.50 -24.14
N SER A 95 -15.39 33.09 -23.01
CA SER A 95 -16.57 33.95 -22.77
C SER A 95 -16.60 34.29 -21.26
N GLU A 96 -16.42 35.54 -20.80
CA GLU A 96 -17.45 36.60 -20.64
C GLU A 96 -18.79 36.05 -20.13
N SER A 97 -19.47 36.52 -19.09
CA SER A 97 -19.34 37.54 -18.04
C SER A 97 -20.71 37.49 -17.33
N GLU A 98 -20.81 37.67 -16.01
CA GLU A 98 -21.88 38.49 -15.41
C GLU A 98 -21.75 38.60 -13.88
N GLU A 99 -22.18 39.76 -13.44
CA GLU A 99 -22.01 40.45 -12.18
C GLU A 99 -23.17 40.14 -11.22
N SER A 100 -22.90 40.04 -9.92
CA SER A 100 -23.95 40.21 -8.89
C SER A 100 -23.31 40.53 -7.55
N THR A 101 -23.30 41.81 -7.25
CA THR A 101 -23.15 42.44 -5.94
C THR A 101 -24.30 42.06 -5.00
N PHE A 102 -24.01 41.69 -3.74
CA PHE A 102 -24.73 42.22 -2.59
C PHE A 102 -23.96 41.99 -1.27
N SER A 103 -24.02 43.00 -0.41
CA SER A 103 -23.25 43.20 0.81
C SER A 103 -24.07 42.88 2.07
N GLU A 104 -23.40 43.03 3.22
CA GLU A 104 -23.90 43.18 4.62
C GLU A 104 -23.70 41.93 5.49
N GLU A 105 -22.63 41.91 6.31
CA GLU A 105 -22.50 42.49 7.66
C GLU A 105 -23.36 41.80 8.73
N SER A 106 -22.69 41.10 9.65
CA SER A 106 -23.22 40.77 10.97
C SER A 106 -22.06 40.46 11.92
N VAL A 107 -21.70 41.47 12.69
CA VAL A 107 -20.83 41.43 13.87
C VAL A 107 -21.57 40.74 15.03
N CYS A 108 -20.90 39.83 15.74
CA CYS A 108 -21.06 39.71 17.20
C CYS A 108 -19.76 39.19 17.83
N LYS A 109 -19.41 39.81 18.94
CA LYS A 109 -18.12 39.84 19.62
C LYS A 109 -18.34 39.38 21.07
N SER A 110 -17.56 38.42 21.56
CA SER A 110 -17.22 38.22 22.98
C SER A 110 -16.27 37.00 23.10
N GLU A 111 -14.97 37.23 23.34
CA GLU A 111 -14.31 37.15 24.66
C GLU A 111 -13.83 35.71 24.96
N SER A 112 -12.64 35.34 24.48
CA SER A 112 -11.32 35.47 25.12
C SER A 112 -11.12 34.58 26.36
N ILE A 113 -10.57 33.39 26.12
CA ILE A 113 -9.76 32.63 27.09
C ILE A 113 -8.47 32.20 26.36
N GLU A 114 -7.34 32.47 26.99
CA GLU A 114 -5.98 32.38 26.45
C GLU A 114 -5.50 30.95 26.10
N PRO A 115 -4.48 30.82 25.23
CA PRO A 115 -4.22 29.60 24.47
C PRO A 115 -3.19 28.70 25.16
N VAL A 116 -3.55 27.43 25.37
CA VAL A 116 -2.54 26.38 25.58
C VAL A 116 -2.01 25.97 24.21
N ILE A 117 -0.90 26.60 23.83
CA ILE A 117 -0.14 26.29 22.63
C ILE A 117 0.48 24.90 22.82
N ILE A 118 -0.24 23.87 22.37
CA ILE A 118 0.40 22.63 21.92
C ILE A 118 0.68 22.85 20.45
N SER A 119 1.96 22.97 20.11
CA SER A 119 2.49 23.12 18.76
C SER A 119 2.20 21.87 17.93
N ASN A 120 0.94 21.74 17.48
CA ASN A 120 0.59 20.87 16.37
C ASN A 120 1.14 21.53 15.11
N SER A 121 2.31 21.09 14.67
CA SER A 121 2.70 21.25 13.27
C SER A 121 1.66 20.51 12.44
N ALA A 122 0.70 21.25 11.90
CA ALA A 122 -0.29 20.75 10.97
C ALA A 122 0.45 20.37 9.68
N ILE A 123 0.97 19.14 9.62
CA ILE A 123 1.49 18.55 8.39
C ILE A 123 0.27 18.40 7.47
N GLN A 124 0.14 19.32 6.50
CA GLN A 124 -0.94 19.25 5.54
C GLN A 124 -0.77 18.03 4.63
N ILE A 125 -1.81 17.21 4.51
CA ILE A 125 -1.88 16.05 3.61
C ILE A 125 -1.73 16.42 2.13
N SER A 126 -1.77 17.70 1.75
CA SER A 126 -1.54 18.14 0.37
C SER A 126 -0.24 17.61 -0.25
N SER A 127 0.69 17.08 0.56
CA SER A 127 1.92 16.44 0.09
C SER A 127 1.81 14.95 -0.28
N ILE A 128 0.73 14.23 0.03
CA ILE A 128 0.65 12.80 -0.33
C ILE A 128 0.28 12.69 -1.81
N GLN A 129 1.30 12.61 -2.66
CA GLN A 129 1.16 12.53 -4.12
C GLN A 129 1.52 11.15 -4.66
N SER A 130 2.09 10.29 -3.81
CA SER A 130 2.55 8.94 -4.18
C SER A 130 2.19 7.89 -3.13
N CYS A 131 2.29 6.62 -3.54
CA CYS A 131 2.11 5.47 -2.66
C CYS A 131 3.24 5.39 -1.63
N GLU A 132 4.47 5.73 -2.02
CA GLU A 132 5.66 5.80 -1.17
C GLU A 132 5.50 6.88 -0.09
N ASP A 133 4.89 8.01 -0.40
CA ASP A 133 4.59 9.03 0.61
C ASP A 133 3.60 8.47 1.63
N LEU A 134 2.51 7.86 1.16
CA LEU A 134 1.51 7.27 2.05
C LEU A 134 2.14 6.17 2.93
N GLU A 135 3.02 5.34 2.38
CA GLU A 135 3.81 4.37 3.13
C GLU A 135 4.62 5.05 4.25
N ARG A 136 5.42 6.08 3.93
CA ARG A 136 6.22 6.82 4.92
C ARG A 136 5.38 7.45 6.02
N TYR A 137 4.22 8.00 5.66
CA TYR A 137 3.28 8.58 6.62
C TYR A 137 2.72 7.51 7.56
N LEU A 138 2.32 6.35 7.02
CA LEU A 138 1.83 5.22 7.83
C LEU A 138 2.93 4.64 8.72
N TYR A 139 4.14 4.51 8.19
CA TYR A 139 5.32 4.05 8.93
C TYR A 139 5.60 4.96 10.12
N SER A 140 5.65 6.27 9.88
CA SER A 140 5.89 7.27 10.92
C SER A 140 4.79 7.23 11.99
N LEU A 141 3.54 7.05 11.58
CA LEU A 141 2.40 6.96 12.49
C LEU A 141 2.45 5.68 13.34
N LEU A 142 2.83 4.55 12.76
CA LEU A 142 3.02 3.29 13.49
C LEU A 142 4.16 3.39 14.50
N LYS A 143 5.25 4.05 14.13
CA LYS A 143 6.36 4.34 15.04
C LYS A 143 5.91 5.18 16.24
N GLU A 144 5.10 6.20 16.02
CA GLU A 144 4.50 7.02 17.09
C GLU A 144 3.53 6.25 17.98
N LEU A 145 2.84 5.25 17.42
CA LEU A 145 1.96 4.36 18.17
C LEU A 145 2.71 3.27 18.96
N GLY A 146 4.04 3.20 18.87
CA GLY A 146 4.87 2.21 19.56
C GLY A 146 4.93 0.85 18.86
N ALA A 147 4.59 0.79 17.58
CA ALA A 147 4.63 -0.43 16.77
C ALA A 147 6.01 -0.69 16.15
N ASP A 148 7.07 -0.11 16.72
CA ASP A 148 8.48 -0.37 16.39
C ASP A 148 9.03 -1.64 17.06
N SER A 149 8.28 -2.17 18.04
CA SER A 149 8.51 -3.49 18.62
C SER A 149 7.69 -4.55 17.88
N PRO A 150 8.28 -5.69 17.45
CA PRO A 150 7.56 -6.76 16.78
C PRO A 150 6.51 -7.46 17.68
N LEU A 151 6.50 -7.12 18.98
CA LEU A 151 5.54 -7.62 19.96
C LEU A 151 4.32 -6.71 20.12
N TYR A 152 4.32 -5.52 19.52
CA TYR A 152 3.27 -4.53 19.67
C TYR A 152 2.52 -4.29 18.37
N PHE A 153 1.34 -4.88 18.28
CA PHE A 153 0.48 -4.77 17.12
C PHE A 153 -0.59 -3.69 17.32
N VAL A 154 -0.77 -2.86 16.30
CA VAL A 154 -1.78 -1.80 16.25
C VAL A 154 -2.94 -2.25 15.39
N GLU A 155 -4.17 -2.15 15.90
CA GLU A 155 -5.36 -2.43 15.10
C GLU A 155 -5.54 -1.38 13.98
N ILE A 156 -5.95 -1.81 12.79
CA ILE A 156 -6.18 -0.91 11.66
C ILE A 156 -7.21 0.20 12.00
N SER A 157 -8.21 -0.10 12.84
CA SER A 157 -9.18 0.90 13.32
C SER A 157 -8.52 2.00 14.16
N VAL A 158 -7.52 1.64 14.98
CA VAL A 158 -6.74 2.60 15.77
C VAL A 158 -5.85 3.43 14.86
N LEU A 159 -5.15 2.79 13.92
CA LEU A 159 -4.29 3.46 12.95
C LEU A 159 -5.08 4.49 12.12
N THR A 160 -6.22 4.10 11.55
CA THR A 160 -7.08 4.98 10.75
C THR A 160 -7.60 6.17 11.55
N LYS A 161 -7.99 5.96 12.81
CA LYS A 161 -8.41 7.03 13.72
C LYS A 161 -7.27 8.00 14.01
N HIS A 162 -6.07 7.49 14.26
CA HIS A 162 -4.88 8.30 14.51
C HIS A 162 -4.46 9.09 13.27
N PHE A 163 -4.54 8.48 12.09
CA PHE A 163 -4.28 9.14 10.82
C PHE A 163 -5.23 10.33 10.62
N TYR A 164 -6.53 10.13 10.82
CA TYR A 164 -7.51 11.21 10.73
C TYR A 164 -7.24 12.33 11.74
N LYS A 165 -6.93 11.97 13.01
CA LYS A 165 -6.64 12.95 14.05
C LYS A 165 -5.41 13.80 13.72
N LYS A 166 -4.36 13.18 13.19
CA LYS A 166 -3.09 13.87 12.92
C LYS A 166 -3.14 14.72 11.66
N TYR A 167 -3.80 14.21 10.64
CA TYR A 167 -3.67 14.77 9.30
C TYR A 167 -4.97 15.41 8.78
N GLY A 168 -6.11 15.18 9.45
CA GLY A 168 -7.39 15.83 9.15
C GLY A 168 -8.15 15.25 7.95
N LYS A 169 -7.66 14.19 7.29
CA LYS A 169 -8.42 13.47 6.25
C LYS A 169 -8.47 11.97 6.52
N PRO A 170 -9.58 11.30 6.14
CA PRO A 170 -9.65 9.85 6.28
C PRO A 170 -8.68 9.19 5.29
N ILE A 171 -8.10 8.06 5.69
CA ILE A 171 -7.11 7.36 4.87
C ILE A 171 -7.70 6.77 3.59
N LYS A 172 -8.97 6.35 3.62
CA LYS A 172 -9.63 5.71 2.47
C LYS A 172 -9.74 6.63 1.25
N PRO A 173 -10.20 7.89 1.36
CA PRO A 173 -10.12 8.87 0.26
C PRO A 173 -8.71 9.13 -0.24
N VAL A 174 -7.72 9.21 0.65
CA VAL A 174 -6.32 9.41 0.26
C VAL A 174 -5.82 8.22 -0.56
N LEU A 175 -6.04 7.01 -0.05
CA LEU A 175 -5.67 5.77 -0.73
C LEU A 175 -6.40 5.61 -2.07
N ASN A 176 -7.71 5.88 -2.11
CA ASN A 176 -8.49 5.81 -3.34
C ASN A 176 -8.07 6.84 -4.39
N GLY A 177 -7.53 7.99 -3.96
CA GLY A 177 -6.98 9.01 -4.86
C GLY A 177 -5.68 8.56 -5.52
N LEU A 178 -4.91 7.68 -4.87
CA LEU A 178 -3.67 7.11 -5.39
C LEU A 178 -3.93 5.82 -6.18
N ILE A 179 -4.67 4.89 -5.59
CA ILE A 179 -5.01 3.58 -6.15
C ILE A 179 -6.51 3.33 -5.93
N PRO A 180 -7.34 3.50 -6.97
CA PRO A 180 -8.77 3.25 -6.86
C PRO A 180 -9.08 1.81 -6.43
N GLN A 181 -10.07 1.66 -5.55
CA GLN A 181 -10.63 0.37 -5.09
C GLN A 181 -9.72 -0.49 -4.19
N LEU A 182 -8.45 -0.11 -3.96
CA LEU A 182 -7.56 -0.87 -3.09
C LEU A 182 -7.93 -0.67 -1.61
N LYS A 183 -8.02 -1.75 -0.84
CA LYS A 183 -8.26 -1.65 0.60
C LYS A 183 -6.95 -1.36 1.33
N LEU A 184 -7.03 -0.63 2.45
CA LEU A 184 -5.85 -0.30 3.26
C LEU A 184 -5.05 -1.54 3.68
N VAL A 185 -5.73 -2.62 4.05
CA VAL A 185 -5.09 -3.89 4.43
C VAL A 185 -4.26 -4.45 3.27
N GLU A 186 -4.83 -4.45 2.06
CA GLU A 186 -4.16 -4.93 0.85
C GLU A 186 -2.98 -4.03 0.49
N PHE A 187 -3.15 -2.70 0.61
CA PHE A 187 -2.07 -1.73 0.42
C PHE A 187 -0.90 -1.97 1.37
N MET A 188 -1.15 -2.10 2.68
CA MET A 188 -0.08 -2.32 3.65
C MET A 188 0.62 -3.68 3.47
N GLN A 189 -0.09 -4.68 2.96
CA GLN A 189 0.50 -5.99 2.62
C GLN A 189 1.46 -5.94 1.43
N CYS A 190 1.47 -4.87 0.63
CA CYS A 190 2.40 -4.71 -0.49
C CYS A 190 3.82 -4.27 -0.07
N TYR A 191 4.02 -3.88 1.20
CA TYR A 191 5.29 -3.32 1.66
C TYR A 191 5.93 -4.20 2.72
N ASP A 192 7.20 -4.51 2.54
CA ASP A 192 8.01 -5.29 3.49
C ASP A 192 8.21 -4.57 4.84
N SER A 193 7.97 -3.26 4.87
CA SER A 193 7.99 -2.41 6.08
C SER A 193 6.89 -2.77 7.08
N PHE A 194 5.82 -3.46 6.65
CA PHE A 194 4.65 -3.75 7.47
C PHE A 194 4.41 -5.25 7.62
N LEU A 195 4.33 -5.71 8.87
CA LEU A 195 3.86 -7.04 9.19
C LEU A 195 2.39 -7.00 9.59
N MET A 196 1.54 -7.57 8.73
CA MET A 196 0.09 -7.63 8.91
C MET A 196 -0.34 -9.01 9.41
N ILE A 197 -1.13 -9.06 10.49
CA ILE A 197 -1.76 -10.29 10.99
C ILE A 197 -3.25 -10.07 11.22
N LYS A 198 -4.05 -11.13 11.03
CA LYS A 198 -5.47 -11.13 11.37
C LYS A 198 -5.66 -11.85 12.71
N VAL A 199 -6.06 -11.11 13.74
CA VAL A 199 -6.36 -11.65 15.07
C VAL A 199 -7.87 -11.70 15.24
N LYS A 200 -8.43 -12.91 15.32
CA LYS A 200 -9.88 -13.16 15.27
C LYS A 200 -10.48 -12.61 13.97
N ASP A 201 -11.16 -11.47 14.04
CA ASP A 201 -11.76 -10.80 12.88
C ASP A 201 -11.24 -9.37 12.69
N ARG A 202 -10.08 -9.06 13.27
CA ARG A 202 -9.49 -7.72 13.22
C ARG A 202 -8.10 -7.79 12.62
N TRP A 203 -7.83 -6.89 11.70
CA TRP A 203 -6.50 -6.71 11.13
C TRP A 203 -5.66 -5.85 12.06
N THR A 204 -4.46 -6.31 12.35
CA THR A 204 -3.48 -5.60 13.15
C THR A 204 -2.13 -5.56 12.42
N VAL A 205 -1.36 -4.52 12.67
CA VAL A 205 -0.11 -4.24 11.96
C VAL A 205 1.01 -3.88 12.95
N THR A 206 2.23 -4.27 12.62
CA THR A 206 3.45 -3.79 13.28
C THR A 206 4.48 -3.43 12.24
N LEU A 207 5.50 -2.64 12.62
CA LEU A 207 6.66 -2.45 11.78
C LEU A 207 7.50 -3.72 11.77
N GLN A 208 7.89 -4.16 10.58
CA GLN A 208 8.87 -5.21 10.42
C GLN A 208 10.24 -4.53 10.44
N LYS A 209 11.09 -4.88 11.42
CA LYS A 209 12.50 -4.47 11.34
C LYS A 209 13.08 -5.18 10.12
N LEU A 210 13.48 -4.42 9.12
CA LEU A 210 14.50 -4.90 8.20
C LEU A 210 15.75 -5.07 9.06
N ASP A 211 16.07 -6.31 9.40
CA ASP A 211 17.44 -6.62 9.79
C ASP A 211 18.28 -6.28 8.55
N ASP A 212 18.99 -5.15 8.58
CA ASP A 212 20.00 -4.78 7.60
C ASP A 212 20.98 -5.97 7.51
N CYS A 213 20.87 -6.74 6.43
CA CYS A 213 21.82 -7.78 6.04
C CYS A 213 22.71 -7.24 4.93
#